data_AF-A0A7G4A1T0-F1
#
_entry.id   AF-A0A7G4A1T0-F1
#
_cell.length_a   1.000
_cell.length_b   1.000
_cell.length_c   1.000
_cell.angle_alpha   90.00
_cell.angle_beta   90.00
_cell.angle_gamma   90.00
#
_symmetry.space_group_name_H-M   'P 1'
#
loop_
_entity.id
_entity.type
_entity.pdbx_description
1 polymer ?
#
loop_
_entity_poly.entity_id
_entity_poly.type
_entity_poly.pdbx_seq_one_letter_code
_entity_poly.pdbx_strand_id
1 'polypeptide(L)'
;MAKTLEELKKLINEQEAALLIRAQRQQLSFMEQQAFEKLRIRLTDEEGMNELPSVDLLQKMYMKPSQSFEVQYANKEAIAQIFANFELQFGKENIHDDCLQFPDNSKADAFFRQQANDGHAFLFKQENSDNYAFSDGKGHYKMGSKGDIISYCKKNSLELPHYFNTELSNERDSSPSIMHQ
;
A
#
# COMPACT_ATOMS: atom_id res chain seq x y z
N MET A 1 18.98 -21.13 -27.25
CA MET A 1 18.61 -19.72 -27.12
C MET A 1 17.24 -19.38 -27.72
N ALA A 2 16.66 -20.17 -28.64
CA ALA A 2 15.31 -19.90 -29.18
C ALA A 2 14.16 -20.22 -28.20
N LYS A 3 14.33 -21.21 -27.31
CA LYS A 3 13.28 -21.64 -26.35
C LYS A 3 12.88 -20.53 -25.37
N THR A 4 13.83 -19.71 -24.93
CA THR A 4 13.59 -18.60 -24.01
C THR A 4 12.87 -17.42 -24.67
N LEU A 5 13.08 -17.19 -25.98
CA LEU A 5 12.43 -16.09 -26.70
C LEU A 5 10.95 -16.38 -26.97
N GLU A 6 10.60 -17.62 -27.33
CA GLU A 6 9.20 -18.02 -27.50
C GLU A 6 8.45 -18.05 -26.16
N GLU A 7 9.09 -18.50 -25.09
CA GLU A 7 8.53 -18.40 -23.74
C GLU A 7 8.32 -16.94 -23.31
N LEU A 8 9.27 -16.04 -23.60
CA LEU A 8 9.13 -14.60 -23.38
C LEU A 8 7.98 -14.00 -24.19
N LYS A 9 7.86 -14.31 -25.48
CA LYS A 9 6.76 -13.86 -26.34
C LYS A 9 5.41 -14.35 -25.84
N LYS A 10 5.36 -15.58 -25.31
CA LYS A 10 4.13 -16.15 -24.74
C LYS A 10 3.74 -15.45 -23.42
N LEU A 11 4.71 -15.18 -22.56
CA LEU A 11 4.51 -14.50 -21.27
C LEU A 11 4.08 -13.03 -21.45
N ILE A 12 4.68 -12.33 -22.41
CA ILE A 12 4.29 -10.97 -22.81
C ILE A 12 2.86 -10.98 -23.36
N ASN A 13 2.51 -11.91 -24.27
CA ASN A 13 1.14 -12.04 -24.78
C ASN A 13 0.12 -12.36 -23.67
N GLU A 14 0.46 -13.19 -22.68
CA GLU A 14 -0.41 -13.51 -21.55
C GLU A 14 -0.60 -12.32 -20.60
N GLN A 15 0.44 -11.52 -20.38
CA GLN A 15 0.34 -10.25 -19.62
C GLN A 15 -0.43 -9.18 -20.38
N GLU A 16 -0.25 -9.09 -21.70
CA GLU A 16 -1.03 -8.22 -22.59
C GLU A 16 -2.51 -8.64 -22.61
N ALA A 17 -2.81 -9.94 -22.61
CA ALA A 17 -4.17 -10.45 -22.47
C ALA A 17 -4.78 -10.11 -21.10
N ALA A 18 -4.01 -10.23 -20.02
CA ALA A 18 -4.43 -9.83 -18.68
C ALA A 18 -4.68 -8.31 -18.58
N LEU A 19 -3.85 -7.51 -19.24
CA LEU A 19 -4.02 -6.05 -19.36
C LEU A 19 -5.23 -5.68 -20.23
N LEU A 20 -5.49 -6.40 -21.32
CA LEU A 20 -6.70 -6.23 -22.16
C LEU A 20 -7.98 -6.57 -21.39
N ILE A 21 -7.97 -7.66 -20.61
CA ILE A 21 -9.08 -8.04 -19.72
C ILE A 21 -9.31 -6.98 -18.63
N ARG A 22 -8.23 -6.37 -18.13
CA ARG A 22 -8.28 -5.30 -17.12
C ARG A 22 -8.73 -3.96 -17.72
N ALA A 23 -8.32 -3.64 -18.95
CA ALA A 23 -8.72 -2.45 -19.70
C ALA A 23 -10.20 -2.48 -20.12
N GLN A 24 -10.77 -3.66 -20.40
CA GLN A 24 -12.21 -3.81 -20.62
C GLN A 24 -13.06 -3.63 -19.35
N ARG A 25 -12.46 -3.76 -18.16
CA ARG A 25 -13.18 -3.69 -16.87
C ARG A 25 -13.00 -2.37 -16.11
N GLN A 26 -11.96 -1.59 -16.37
CA GLN A 26 -11.75 -0.26 -15.77
C GLN A 26 -11.07 0.67 -16.79
N GLN A 27 -11.60 1.90 -16.93
CA GLN A 27 -11.05 2.92 -17.83
C GLN A 27 -9.58 3.21 -17.48
N LEU A 28 -8.66 2.78 -18.34
CA LEU A 28 -7.25 3.18 -18.29
C LEU A 28 -7.17 4.71 -18.39
N SER A 29 -6.33 5.34 -17.57
CA SER A 29 -6.06 6.77 -17.66
C SER A 29 -5.35 7.11 -18.97
N PHE A 30 -5.46 8.37 -19.40
CA PHE A 30 -4.85 8.86 -20.64
C PHE A 30 -3.32 8.60 -20.71
N MET A 31 -2.63 8.72 -19.57
CA MET A 31 -1.20 8.42 -19.44
C MET A 31 -0.90 6.93 -19.68
N GLU A 32 -1.73 6.04 -19.14
CA GLU A 32 -1.60 4.59 -19.31
C GLU A 32 -1.89 4.17 -20.76
N GLN A 33 -2.86 4.82 -21.42
CA GLN A 33 -3.16 4.60 -22.83
C GLN A 33 -1.99 5.02 -23.74
N GLN A 34 -1.36 6.18 -23.49
CA GLN A 34 -0.18 6.61 -24.25
C GLN A 34 1.04 5.71 -24.03
N ALA A 35 1.27 5.25 -22.79
CA ALA A 35 2.36 4.33 -22.49
C ALA A 35 2.15 2.98 -23.21
N PHE A 36 0.91 2.49 -23.23
CA PHE A 36 0.53 1.26 -23.92
C PHE A 36 0.71 1.38 -25.44
N GLU A 37 0.31 2.49 -26.05
CA GLU A 37 0.45 2.70 -27.49
C GLU A 37 1.92 2.80 -27.92
N LYS A 38 2.76 3.44 -27.11
CA LYS A 38 4.23 3.45 -27.32
C LYS A 38 4.85 2.06 -27.20
N LEU A 39 4.40 1.26 -26.25
CA LEU A 39 4.82 -0.14 -26.09
C LEU A 39 4.42 -0.98 -27.32
N ARG A 40 3.18 -0.85 -27.78
CA ARG A 40 2.66 -1.58 -28.95
C ARG A 40 3.45 -1.28 -30.23
N ILE A 41 3.84 -0.01 -30.43
CA ILE A 41 4.66 0.43 -31.57
C ILE A 41 6.09 -0.14 -31.47
N ARG A 42 6.69 -0.19 -30.26
CA ARG A 42 8.03 -0.76 -30.07
C ARG A 42 8.08 -2.28 -30.24
N LEU A 43 7.01 -2.97 -29.87
CA LEU A 43 6.89 -4.43 -30.03
C LEU A 43 6.70 -4.88 -31.48
N THR A 44 6.44 -3.94 -32.41
CA THR A 44 6.31 -4.22 -33.84
C THR A 44 7.66 -4.23 -34.58
N ASP A 45 8.74 -3.76 -33.94
CA ASP A 45 10.07 -3.64 -34.53
C ASP A 45 11.09 -4.51 -33.75
N GLU A 46 11.81 -5.40 -34.44
CA GLU A 46 12.67 -6.41 -33.78
C GLU A 46 13.85 -5.79 -33.00
N GLU A 47 14.29 -4.59 -33.37
CA GLU A 47 15.30 -3.82 -32.61
C GLU A 47 14.73 -3.18 -31.33
N GLY A 48 13.44 -2.85 -31.31
CA GLY A 48 12.76 -2.23 -30.16
C GLY A 48 12.56 -3.18 -28.97
N MET A 49 12.65 -4.49 -29.20
CA MET A 49 12.58 -5.52 -28.14
C MET A 49 13.76 -5.46 -27.16
N ASN A 50 14.93 -4.97 -27.60
CA ASN A 50 16.10 -4.82 -26.73
C ASN A 50 16.00 -3.61 -25.79
N GLU A 51 15.07 -2.68 -26.06
CA GLU A 51 14.83 -1.48 -25.24
C GLU A 51 13.61 -1.63 -24.31
N LEU A 52 13.03 -2.82 -24.24
CA LEU A 52 11.91 -3.06 -23.33
C LEU A 52 12.36 -2.98 -21.87
N PRO A 53 11.62 -2.28 -21.02
CA PRO A 53 11.78 -2.39 -19.58
C PRO A 53 11.66 -3.87 -19.19
N SER A 54 12.49 -4.34 -18.26
CA SER A 54 12.36 -5.71 -17.76
C SER A 54 10.96 -5.95 -17.19
N VAL A 55 10.52 -7.20 -17.17
CA VAL A 55 9.22 -7.59 -16.59
C VAL A 55 9.08 -7.09 -15.15
N ASP A 56 10.17 -7.12 -14.37
CA ASP A 56 10.20 -6.56 -13.01
C ASP A 56 9.97 -5.05 -12.99
N LEU A 57 10.52 -4.32 -13.96
CA LEU A 57 10.36 -2.87 -14.07
C LEU A 57 8.93 -2.52 -14.50
N LEU A 58 8.35 -3.28 -15.43
CA LEU A 58 6.93 -3.15 -15.81
C LEU A 58 6.02 -3.43 -14.61
N GLN A 59 6.26 -4.51 -13.88
CA GLN A 59 5.49 -4.81 -12.67
C GLN A 59 5.59 -3.67 -11.65
N LYS A 60 6.78 -3.12 -11.40
CA LYS A 60 6.95 -1.95 -10.50
C LYS A 60 6.22 -0.70 -10.99
N MET A 61 6.16 -0.47 -12.30
CA MET A 61 5.46 0.68 -12.89
C MET A 61 3.94 0.58 -12.81
N TYR A 62 3.40 -0.64 -12.88
CA TYR A 62 1.94 -0.89 -12.98
C TYR A 62 1.32 -1.52 -11.73
N MET A 63 2.11 -1.91 -10.74
CA MET A 63 1.61 -2.15 -9.38
C MET A 63 1.16 -0.81 -8.83
N LYS A 64 -0.15 -0.63 -8.65
CA LYS A 64 -0.66 0.49 -7.85
C LYS A 64 0.06 0.42 -6.49
N PRO A 65 0.65 1.52 -6.00
CA PRO A 65 1.21 1.53 -4.66
C PRO A 65 0.10 1.08 -3.71
N SER A 66 0.39 0.03 -2.93
CA SER A 66 -0.49 -0.40 -1.86
C SER A 66 -0.70 0.76 -0.90
N GLN A 67 -1.86 0.84 -0.28
CA GLN A 67 -2.12 1.85 0.74
C GLN A 67 -1.04 1.81 1.83
N SER A 68 -0.46 2.97 2.10
CA SER A 68 0.62 3.12 3.06
C SER A 68 0.10 3.12 4.51
N PHE A 69 0.96 2.78 5.47
CA PHE A 69 0.67 2.90 6.91
C PHE A 69 1.52 4.01 7.51
N GLU A 70 0.86 5.07 7.97
CA GLU A 70 1.46 6.25 8.57
C GLU A 70 1.51 6.12 10.10
N VAL A 71 2.65 6.48 10.69
CA VAL A 71 2.80 6.55 12.15
C VAL A 71 1.87 7.62 12.74
N GLN A 72 0.97 7.22 13.64
CA GLN A 72 0.14 8.15 14.42
C GLN A 72 0.68 8.35 15.83
N TYR A 73 1.22 7.28 16.42
CA TYR A 73 1.84 7.31 17.74
C TYR A 73 2.81 6.15 17.88
N ALA A 74 4.04 6.43 18.30
CA ALA A 74 4.98 5.46 18.83
C ALA A 74 6.14 6.23 19.48
N ASN A 75 6.86 5.59 20.41
CA ASN A 75 8.09 6.19 20.92
C ASN A 75 9.20 6.10 19.84
N LYS A 76 10.18 7.01 19.90
CA LYS A 76 11.22 7.12 18.85
C LYS A 76 12.03 5.83 18.67
N GLU A 77 12.24 5.10 19.75
CA GLU A 77 12.99 3.84 19.74
C GLU A 77 12.21 2.72 19.02
N ALA A 78 10.92 2.59 19.32
CA ALA A 78 10.02 1.65 18.67
C ALA A 78 9.85 1.97 17.19
N ILE A 79 9.71 3.26 16.81
CA ILE A 79 9.65 3.65 15.39
C ILE A 79 10.92 3.20 14.67
N ALA A 80 12.09 3.51 15.21
CA ALA A 80 13.36 3.14 14.58
C ALA A 80 13.49 1.62 14.41
N GLN A 81 13.10 0.82 15.41
CA GLN A 81 13.14 -0.64 15.32
C GLN A 81 12.10 -1.20 14.36
N ILE A 82 10.86 -0.70 14.38
CA ILE A 82 9.79 -1.12 13.46
C ILE A 82 10.20 -0.83 12.01
N PHE A 83 10.78 0.34 11.74
CA PHE A 83 11.24 0.69 10.39
C PHE A 83 12.42 -0.16 9.95
N ALA A 84 13.39 -0.42 10.84
CA ALA A 84 14.50 -1.34 10.54
C ALA A 84 14.00 -2.76 10.25
N ASN A 85 13.05 -3.26 11.03
CA ASN A 85 12.42 -4.57 10.82
C ASN A 85 11.64 -4.63 9.51
N PHE A 86 10.95 -3.54 9.15
CA PHE A 86 10.24 -3.42 7.88
C PHE A 86 11.22 -3.41 6.69
N GLU A 87 12.29 -2.62 6.77
CA GLU A 87 13.34 -2.56 5.74
C GLU A 87 13.96 -3.94 5.49
N LEU A 88 14.22 -4.72 6.55
CA LEU A 88 14.75 -6.08 6.44
C LEU A 88 13.78 -7.06 5.74
N GLN A 89 12.47 -6.92 5.96
CA GLN A 89 11.47 -7.85 5.41
C GLN A 89 10.98 -7.47 4.01
N PHE A 90 10.84 -6.17 3.75
CA PHE A 90 10.18 -5.66 2.55
C PHE A 90 11.07 -4.78 1.68
N GLY A 91 12.26 -4.38 2.15
CA GLY A 91 13.17 -3.51 1.41
C GLY A 91 12.94 -2.03 1.66
N LYS A 92 14.02 -1.25 1.59
CA LYS A 92 14.04 0.20 1.85
C LYS A 92 13.19 1.00 0.88
N GLU A 93 13.04 0.51 -0.35
CA GLU A 93 12.25 1.15 -1.39
C GLU A 93 10.76 1.25 -1.04
N ASN A 94 10.31 0.49 -0.04
CA ASN A 94 8.93 0.46 0.45
C ASN A 94 8.71 1.35 1.69
N ILE A 95 9.71 2.15 2.06
CA ILE A 95 9.62 3.17 3.10
C ILE A 95 9.67 4.54 2.44
N HIS A 96 8.63 5.33 2.67
CA HIS A 96 8.51 6.69 2.15
C HIS A 96 8.19 7.64 3.30
N ASP A 97 9.13 8.52 3.63
CA ASP A 97 9.07 9.39 4.81
C ASP A 97 8.77 8.56 6.09
N ASP A 98 7.64 8.81 6.75
CA ASP A 98 7.17 8.10 7.94
C ASP A 98 6.07 7.06 7.63
N CYS A 99 6.01 6.60 6.38
CA CYS A 99 5.02 5.66 5.89
C CYS A 99 5.63 4.32 5.46
N LEU A 100 4.96 3.23 5.87
CA LEU A 100 5.30 1.87 5.48
C LEU A 100 4.38 1.42 4.34
N GLN A 101 4.93 1.18 3.16
CA GLN A 101 4.18 0.74 1.99
C GLN A 101 4.34 -0.76 1.77
N PHE A 102 3.34 -1.56 2.14
CA PHE A 102 3.44 -3.01 1.98
C PHE A 102 3.38 -3.40 0.49
N PRO A 103 4.28 -4.25 -0.03
CA PRO A 103 4.12 -4.80 -1.38
C PRO A 103 2.83 -5.62 -1.54
N ASP A 104 2.33 -6.16 -0.44
CA ASP A 104 1.07 -6.90 -0.34
C ASP A 104 0.39 -6.56 1.00
N ASN A 105 -0.75 -5.89 0.94
CA ASN A 105 -1.52 -5.47 2.13
C ASN A 105 -1.96 -6.65 3.01
N SER A 106 -2.04 -7.87 2.48
CA SER A 106 -2.38 -9.05 3.28
C SER A 106 -1.31 -9.38 4.34
N LYS A 107 -0.09 -8.86 4.17
CA LYS A 107 1.03 -9.07 5.10
C LYS A 107 1.06 -8.08 6.26
N ALA A 108 0.28 -7.00 6.19
CA ALA A 108 0.30 -5.94 7.19
C ALA A 108 -0.06 -6.45 8.60
N ASP A 109 -1.13 -7.23 8.74
CA ASP A 109 -1.54 -7.76 10.06
C ASP A 109 -0.47 -8.64 10.69
N ALA A 110 0.16 -9.51 9.89
CA ALA A 110 1.22 -10.39 10.36
C ALA A 110 2.45 -9.62 10.82
N PHE A 111 2.86 -8.61 10.05
CA PHE A 111 3.98 -7.74 10.39
C PHE A 111 3.74 -6.98 11.69
N PHE A 112 2.63 -6.24 11.80
CA PHE A 112 2.35 -5.45 13.01
C PHE A 112 2.12 -6.33 14.23
N ARG A 113 1.51 -7.52 14.08
CA ARG A 113 1.40 -8.49 15.16
C ARG A 113 2.76 -8.95 15.65
N GLN A 114 3.72 -9.18 14.76
CA GLN A 114 5.10 -9.50 15.14
C GLN A 114 5.72 -8.34 15.95
N GLN A 115 5.60 -7.10 15.48
CA GLN A 115 6.12 -5.93 16.20
C GLN A 115 5.52 -5.79 17.61
N ALA A 116 4.23 -6.12 17.77
CA ALA A 116 3.56 -6.12 19.07
C ALA A 116 4.11 -7.22 20.00
N ASN A 117 4.40 -8.41 19.45
CA ASN A 117 5.01 -9.50 20.20
C ASN A 117 6.45 -9.19 20.63
N ASP A 118 7.16 -8.37 19.86
CA ASP A 118 8.50 -7.87 20.18
C ASP A 118 8.46 -6.74 21.24
N GLY A 119 7.27 -6.37 21.72
CA GLY A 119 7.08 -5.43 22.82
C GLY A 119 6.99 -3.97 22.40
N HIS A 120 6.72 -3.68 21.13
CA HIS A 120 6.60 -2.31 20.64
C HIS A 120 5.19 -1.74 20.86
N ALA A 121 5.10 -0.59 21.53
CA ALA A 121 3.87 0.18 21.62
C ALA A 121 3.74 1.14 20.42
N PHE A 122 2.64 1.04 19.67
CA PHE A 122 2.43 1.81 18.46
C PHE A 122 0.96 2.00 18.06
N LEU A 123 0.72 2.97 17.20
CA LEU A 123 -0.48 3.18 16.43
C LEU A 123 -0.08 3.63 15.01
N PHE A 124 -0.46 2.84 14.02
CA PHE A 124 -0.35 3.19 12.59
C PHE A 124 -1.73 3.30 11.99
N LYS A 125 -1.91 4.21 11.02
CA LYS A 125 -3.15 4.38 10.25
C LYS A 125 -2.89 4.04 8.79
N GLN A 126 -3.76 3.24 8.21
CA GLN A 126 -3.75 2.99 6.78
C GLN A 126 -4.30 4.21 6.02
N GLU A 127 -3.57 4.66 5.01
CA GLU A 127 -3.93 5.80 4.18
C GLU A 127 -5.27 5.58 3.47
N ASN A 128 -6.12 6.62 3.46
CA ASN A 128 -7.46 6.60 2.85
C ASN A 128 -8.38 5.46 3.34
N SER A 129 -8.16 4.95 4.56
CA SER A 129 -8.93 3.87 5.16
C SER A 129 -9.17 4.12 6.67
N ASP A 130 -10.34 3.68 7.18
CA ASP A 130 -10.57 3.56 8.63
C ASP A 130 -10.03 2.21 9.10
N ASN A 131 -8.72 2.05 8.99
CA ASN A 131 -8.00 0.86 9.42
C ASN A 131 -6.71 1.28 10.11
N TYR A 132 -6.49 0.71 11.28
CA TYR A 132 -5.41 1.08 12.17
C TYR A 132 -4.77 -0.20 12.71
N ALA A 133 -3.46 -0.17 12.92
CA ALA A 133 -2.74 -1.20 13.66
C ALA A 133 -2.30 -0.62 15.00
N PHE A 134 -2.75 -1.24 16.10
CA PHE A 134 -2.50 -0.78 17.46
C PHE A 134 -1.81 -1.87 18.29
N SER A 135 -0.83 -1.44 19.10
CA SER A 135 -0.29 -2.22 20.21
C SER A 135 0.07 -1.34 21.40
N ASP A 136 -0.07 -1.89 22.61
CA ASP A 136 0.37 -1.25 23.86
C ASP A 136 1.81 -1.66 24.28
N GLY A 137 2.48 -2.50 23.48
CA GLY A 137 3.82 -3.02 23.77
C GLY A 137 3.87 -4.10 24.87
N LYS A 138 2.71 -4.58 25.34
CA LYS A 138 2.60 -5.63 26.39
C LYS A 138 1.88 -6.88 25.87
N GLY A 139 1.97 -7.13 24.56
CA GLY A 139 1.32 -8.25 23.89
C GLY A 139 -0.15 -8.02 23.53
N HIS A 140 -0.69 -6.82 23.78
CA HIS A 140 -2.00 -6.45 23.25
C HIS A 140 -1.85 -5.90 21.85
N TYR A 141 -2.63 -6.45 20.92
CA TYR A 141 -2.59 -6.09 19.52
C TYR A 141 -3.99 -6.15 18.90
N LYS A 142 -4.32 -5.12 18.11
CA LYS A 142 -5.55 -5.08 17.32
C LYS A 142 -5.33 -4.31 16.03
N MET A 143 -5.73 -4.94 14.92
CA MET A 143 -5.94 -4.27 13.64
C MET A 143 -7.43 -4.17 13.32
N GLY A 144 -7.86 -3.02 12.81
CA GLY A 144 -9.25 -2.75 12.44
C GLY A 144 -9.61 -1.27 12.49
N SER A 145 -10.91 -0.99 12.49
CA SER A 145 -11.42 0.38 12.54
C SER A 145 -11.09 1.09 13.84
N LYS A 146 -11.23 2.43 13.86
CA LYS A 146 -11.19 3.21 15.10
C LYS A 146 -12.14 2.64 16.16
N GLY A 147 -13.36 2.28 15.74
CA GLY A 147 -14.37 1.68 16.63
C GLY A 147 -13.93 0.33 17.22
N ASP A 148 -13.25 -0.50 16.42
CA ASP A 148 -12.71 -1.79 16.86
C ASP A 148 -11.62 -1.62 17.91
N ILE A 149 -10.70 -0.67 17.71
CA ILE A 149 -9.62 -0.44 18.67
C ILE A 149 -10.18 0.14 19.97
N ILE A 150 -11.11 1.09 19.90
CA ILE A 150 -11.74 1.64 21.11
C ILE A 150 -12.45 0.53 21.89
N SER A 151 -13.20 -0.33 21.19
CA SER A 151 -13.91 -1.46 21.81
C SER A 151 -12.94 -2.46 22.42
N TYR A 152 -11.83 -2.75 21.73
CA TYR A 152 -10.77 -3.63 22.21
C TYR A 152 -10.09 -3.08 23.46
N CYS A 153 -9.74 -1.78 23.49
CA CYS A 153 -9.13 -1.15 24.65
C CYS A 153 -10.06 -1.16 25.86
N LYS A 154 -11.34 -0.79 25.66
CA LYS A 154 -12.37 -0.86 26.71
C LYS A 154 -12.53 -2.27 27.28
N LYS A 155 -12.61 -3.28 26.40
CA LYS A 155 -12.76 -4.69 26.80
C LYS A 155 -11.59 -5.19 27.66
N ASN A 156 -10.38 -4.72 27.37
CA ASN A 156 -9.15 -5.15 28.04
C ASN A 156 -8.65 -4.17 29.10
N SER A 157 -9.41 -3.13 29.44
CA SER A 157 -9.01 -2.07 30.40
C SER A 157 -7.68 -1.39 30.04
N LEU A 158 -7.44 -1.18 28.74
CA LEU A 158 -6.23 -0.52 28.23
C LEU A 158 -6.46 0.98 28.06
N GLU A 159 -5.37 1.75 28.15
CA GLU A 159 -5.38 3.17 27.81
C GLU A 159 -5.66 3.37 26.32
N LEU A 160 -6.56 4.30 26.00
CA LEU A 160 -6.83 4.67 24.62
C LEU A 160 -5.66 5.49 24.06
N PRO A 161 -5.23 5.24 22.81
CA PRO A 161 -4.30 6.12 22.14
C PRO A 161 -4.79 7.57 22.17
N HIS A 162 -3.94 8.49 22.62
CA HIS A 162 -4.27 9.92 22.73
C HIS A 162 -4.85 10.49 21.43
N TYR A 163 -4.35 10.01 20.29
CA TYR A 163 -4.85 10.36 18.95
C TYR A 163 -6.38 10.19 18.80
N PHE A 164 -6.99 9.22 19.47
CA PHE A 164 -8.44 8.99 19.42
C PHE A 164 -9.26 9.88 20.36
N ASN A 165 -8.62 10.53 21.34
CA ASN A 165 -9.24 11.46 22.29
C ASN A 165 -9.26 12.92 21.77
N THR A 166 -8.57 13.21 20.67
CA THR A 166 -8.71 14.47 19.94
C THR A 166 -10.04 14.45 19.19
N GLU A 167 -11.00 15.26 19.62
CA GLU A 167 -12.19 15.54 18.82
C GLU A 167 -11.73 16.11 17.47
N LEU A 168 -12.19 15.49 16.37
CA LEU A 168 -12.10 16.06 15.03
C LEU A 168 -13.02 17.29 14.99
N SER A 169 -12.53 18.43 15.49
CA SER A 169 -13.13 19.71 15.12
C SER A 169 -12.87 19.93 13.64
N ASN A 170 -13.94 19.80 12.85
CA ASN A 170 -14.12 20.09 11.42
C ASN A 170 -14.00 18.89 10.47
N GLU A 171 -15.04 18.06 10.46
CA GLU A 171 -15.67 17.73 9.19
C GLU A 171 -15.97 19.05 8.47
N ARG A 172 -15.17 19.41 7.46
CA ARG A 172 -15.60 20.43 6.49
C ARG A 172 -16.68 19.79 5.64
N ASP A 173 -17.91 19.89 6.13
CA ASP A 173 -19.11 19.96 5.32
C ASP A 173 -18.87 21.00 4.21
N SER A 174 -18.44 20.53 3.05
CA SER A 174 -18.52 21.31 1.80
C SER A 174 -19.63 20.69 0.95
N SER A 175 -20.84 20.69 1.51
CA SER A 175 -22.05 20.59 0.71
C SER A 175 -22.16 21.86 -0.15
N PRO A 176 -22.31 21.76 -1.49
CA PRO A 176 -22.39 22.93 -2.34
C PRO A 176 -23.71 23.64 -2.08
N SER A 177 -23.65 24.88 -1.59
CA SER A 177 -24.84 25.75 -1.54
C SER A 177 -25.26 26.09 -2.96
N ILE A 178 -26.39 25.53 -3.38
CA ILE A 178 -27.14 25.97 -4.55
C ILE A 178 -27.60 27.41 -4.27
N MET A 179 -26.97 28.40 -4.90
CA MET A 179 -27.56 29.74 -5.00
C MET A 179 -28.47 29.78 -6.23
N HIS A 180 -29.77 29.83 -5.96
CA HIS A 180 -30.76 30.38 -6.87
C HIS A 180 -30.52 31.88 -7.05
N GLN A 181 -30.32 32.32 -8.29
CA GLN A 181 -30.92 33.53 -8.84
C GLN A 181 -31.27 33.29 -10.31
#